data_AF-A0A954QS50-F1
#
_entry.id   AF-A0A954QS50-F1
#
_cell.length_a   1.000
_cell.length_b   1.000
_cell.length_c   1.000
_cell.angle_alpha   90.00
_cell.angle_beta   90.00
_cell.angle_gamma   90.00
#
_symmetry.space_group_name_H-M   'P 1'
#
loop_
_entity.id
_entity.type
_entity.pdbx_description
1 polymer ?
#
loop_
_entity_poly.entity_id
_entity_poly.type
_entity_poly.pdbx_seq_one_letter_code
_entity_poly.pdbx_strand_id
1 'polypeptide(L)'
;LLFIALLVVEPILLFGAAAYATRRLVPSTESTRTIAGRFARSLVPFGLGVWLAHYGFHFFTGFLTVIPVAQNTVVQIWGRALLGSPQWQLGGLPEAIVYPIEIGFLLLGVVGSLIISWAIAAELEPRAIWKVMTPWAALYAVLFATAVWIMSQPMDMRGTFLGN
;
A
#
# COMPACT_ATOMS: atom_id res chain seq x y z
N LEU A 1 19.55 8.49 8.18
CA LEU A 1 20.27 8.40 6.88
C LEU A 1 19.95 7.10 6.13
N LEU A 2 20.15 5.91 6.73
CA LEU A 2 19.78 4.62 6.12
C LEU A 2 18.31 4.54 5.67
N PHE A 3 17.37 4.99 6.52
CA PHE A 3 15.94 4.98 6.18
C PHE A 3 15.61 5.84 4.96
N ILE A 4 16.10 7.08 4.92
CA ILE A 4 15.93 7.98 3.76
C ILE A 4 16.61 7.42 2.52
N ALA A 5 17.80 6.82 2.67
CA ALA A 5 18.50 6.19 1.58
C ALA A 5 17.70 5.03 0.99
N LEU A 6 17.15 4.14 1.81
CA LEU A 6 16.30 3.04 1.34
C LEU A 6 15.01 3.56 0.69
N LEU A 7 14.36 4.56 1.29
CA LEU A 7 13.11 5.14 0.80
C LEU A 7 13.25 5.81 -0.59
N VAL A 8 14.47 6.21 -0.98
CA VAL A 8 14.76 6.81 -2.29
C VAL A 8 15.40 5.79 -3.24
N VAL A 9 16.38 5.03 -2.76
CA VAL A 9 17.18 4.11 -3.59
C VAL A 9 16.36 2.90 -4.01
N GLU A 10 15.59 2.29 -3.10
CA GLU A 10 14.80 1.09 -3.43
C GLU A 10 13.78 1.36 -4.54
N PRO A 11 12.94 2.43 -4.48
CA PRO A 11 12.01 2.73 -5.56
C PRO A 11 12.73 3.02 -6.88
N ILE A 12 13.84 3.77 -6.85
CA ILE A 12 14.62 4.08 -8.06
C ILE A 12 15.16 2.79 -8.70
N LEU A 13 15.69 1.87 -7.88
CA LEU A 13 16.24 0.61 -8.37
C LEU A 13 15.16 -0.30 -8.94
N LEU A 14 14.08 -0.56 -8.20
CA LEU A 14 13.02 -1.48 -8.63
C LEU A 14 12.28 -0.95 -9.88
N PHE A 15 11.92 0.33 -9.85
CA PHE A 15 11.21 0.99 -10.94
C PHE A 15 12.11 1.19 -12.17
N GLY A 16 13.35 1.61 -11.93
CA GLY A 16 14.37 1.77 -12.98
C GLY A 16 14.74 0.44 -13.64
N ALA A 17 14.84 -0.64 -12.87
CA ALA A 17 15.10 -1.98 -13.38
C ALA A 17 13.96 -2.48 -14.29
N ALA A 18 12.70 -2.28 -13.90
CA ALA A 18 11.55 -2.62 -14.74
C ALA A 18 11.57 -1.84 -16.06
N ALA A 19 11.77 -0.52 -16.01
CA ALA A 19 11.84 0.32 -17.20
C ALA A 19 13.05 -0.01 -18.10
N TYR A 20 14.20 -0.33 -17.50
CA TYR A 20 15.38 -0.77 -18.23
C TYR A 20 15.13 -2.12 -18.92
N ALA A 21 14.53 -3.08 -18.23
CA ALA A 21 14.17 -4.38 -18.80
C ALA A 21 13.19 -4.22 -19.96
N THR A 22 12.13 -3.40 -19.82
CA THR A 22 11.21 -3.08 -20.92
C THR A 22 11.98 -2.58 -22.15
N ARG A 23 12.88 -1.60 -21.98
CA ARG A 23 13.68 -1.05 -23.09
C ARG A 23 14.56 -2.10 -23.78
N ARG A 24 15.00 -3.13 -23.06
CA ARG A 24 15.82 -4.22 -23.63
C ARG A 24 14.99 -5.28 -24.35
N LEU A 25 13.73 -5.45 -23.95
CA LEU A 25 12.83 -6.48 -24.46
C LEU A 25 12.03 -6.04 -25.70
N VAL A 26 11.82 -4.73 -25.87
CA VAL A 26 11.14 -4.17 -27.04
C VAL A 26 12.02 -3.13 -27.77
N PRO A 27 11.97 -3.05 -29.11
CA PRO A 27 12.67 -2.01 -29.85
C PRO A 27 12.01 -0.66 -29.56
N SER A 28 12.55 0.10 -28.62
CA SER A 28 12.07 1.44 -28.29
C SER A 28 13.20 2.46 -28.42
N THR A 29 12.91 3.59 -29.06
CA THR A 29 13.79 4.77 -29.10
C THR A 29 13.67 5.60 -27.82
N GLU A 30 12.71 5.30 -26.96
CA GLU A 30 12.50 6.03 -25.71
C GLU A 30 13.61 5.76 -24.70
N SER A 31 13.93 6.81 -23.93
CA SER A 31 14.85 6.67 -22.81
C SER A 31 14.22 5.86 -21.67
N THR A 32 15.04 5.20 -20.85
CA THR A 32 14.56 4.49 -19.64
C THR A 32 13.78 5.42 -18.72
N ARG A 33 14.18 6.70 -18.62
CA ARG A 33 13.46 7.71 -17.82
C ARG A 33 12.06 8.00 -18.39
N THR A 34 11.92 8.04 -19.71
CA THR A 34 10.62 8.25 -20.37
C THR A 34 9.69 7.07 -20.13
N ILE A 35 10.18 5.84 -20.30
CA ILE A 35 9.43 4.62 -20.02
C ILE A 35 8.99 4.59 -18.54
N ALA A 36 9.93 4.85 -17.62
CA ALA A 36 9.62 4.98 -16.21
C ALA A 36 8.52 6.03 -15.97
N GLY A 37 8.64 7.23 -16.54
CA GLY A 37 7.61 8.28 -16.43
C GLY A 37 6.22 7.84 -16.89
N ARG A 38 6.12 7.06 -17.98
CA ARG A 38 4.83 6.53 -18.48
C ARG A 38 4.18 5.58 -17.49
N PHE A 39 4.95 4.70 -16.85
CA PHE A 39 4.46 3.71 -15.88
C PHE A 39 4.36 4.25 -14.44
N ALA A 40 4.75 5.50 -14.17
CA ALA A 40 4.64 6.05 -12.81
C ALA A 40 3.18 6.08 -12.35
N ARG A 41 2.26 6.41 -13.25
CA ARG A 41 0.82 6.44 -12.96
C ARG A 41 0.22 5.06 -12.67
N SER A 42 0.82 3.96 -13.14
CA SER A 42 0.31 2.63 -12.84
C SER A 42 0.69 2.15 -11.44
N LEU A 43 1.53 2.86 -10.68
CA LEU A 43 1.78 2.58 -9.26
C LEU A 43 0.69 3.14 -8.34
N VAL A 44 -0.09 4.12 -8.80
CA VAL A 44 -1.09 4.82 -7.99
C VAL A 44 -2.14 3.85 -7.41
N PRO A 45 -2.74 2.92 -8.18
CA PRO A 45 -3.73 2.00 -7.63
C PRO A 45 -3.14 1.08 -6.56
N PHE A 46 -1.91 0.59 -6.74
CA PHE A 46 -1.24 -0.24 -5.74
C PHE A 46 -0.96 0.55 -4.46
N GLY A 47 -0.42 1.78 -4.57
CA GLY A 47 -0.20 2.65 -3.42
C GLY A 47 -1.50 2.93 -2.65
N LEU A 48 -2.59 3.20 -3.35
CA LEU A 48 -3.92 3.35 -2.76
C LEU A 48 -4.39 2.06 -2.06
N GLY A 49 -4.19 0.89 -2.68
CA GLY A 49 -4.53 -0.40 -2.08
C GLY A 49 -3.79 -0.67 -0.77
N VAL A 50 -2.49 -0.35 -0.70
CA VAL A 50 -1.70 -0.43 0.54
C VAL A 50 -2.23 0.52 1.61
N TRP A 51 -2.55 1.76 1.21
CA TRP A 51 -3.11 2.77 2.13
C TRP A 51 -4.46 2.32 2.69
N LEU A 52 -5.37 1.84 1.82
CA LEU A 52 -6.68 1.32 2.22
C LEU A 52 -6.56 0.08 3.11
N ALA A 53 -5.62 -0.83 2.85
CA ALA A 53 -5.35 -1.95 3.75
C ALA A 53 -4.96 -1.45 5.14
N HIS A 54 -3.94 -0.59 5.22
CA HIS A 54 -3.41 -0.11 6.49
C HIS A 54 -4.41 0.74 7.29
N TYR A 55 -5.00 1.77 6.68
CA TYR A 55 -5.97 2.63 7.37
C TYR A 55 -7.30 1.93 7.59
N GLY A 56 -7.67 1.00 6.70
CA GLY A 56 -8.81 0.10 6.89
C GLY A 56 -8.63 -0.75 8.14
N PHE A 57 -7.43 -1.30 8.38
CA PHE A 57 -7.12 -2.03 9.61
C PHE A 57 -7.43 -1.19 10.86
N HIS A 58 -6.86 0.01 10.97
CA HIS A 58 -7.09 0.90 12.11
C HIS A 58 -8.55 1.30 12.26
N PHE A 59 -9.21 1.61 11.15
CA PHE A 59 -10.61 2.01 11.15
C PHE A 59 -11.52 0.87 11.62
N PHE A 60 -11.38 -0.33 11.05
CA PHE A 60 -12.26 -1.45 11.36
C PHE A 60 -12.00 -2.05 12.73
N THR A 61 -10.73 -2.19 13.15
CA THR A 61 -10.40 -2.74 14.48
C THR A 61 -10.65 -1.73 15.62
N GLY A 62 -10.55 -0.43 15.33
CA GLY A 62 -10.76 0.64 16.29
C GLY A 62 -12.14 1.29 16.24
N PHE A 63 -13.08 0.81 15.42
CA PHE A 63 -14.29 1.56 15.07
C PHE A 63 -15.10 2.08 16.28
N LEU A 64 -15.34 1.24 17.29
CA LEU A 64 -16.11 1.64 18.48
C LEU A 64 -15.30 2.39 19.53
N THR A 65 -13.97 2.53 19.37
CA THR A 65 -13.13 3.25 20.33
C THR A 65 -13.47 4.74 20.44
N VAL A 66 -14.22 5.29 19.47
CA VAL A 66 -14.81 6.62 19.55
C VAL A 66 -15.67 6.80 20.82
N ILE A 67 -16.33 5.73 21.30
CA ILE A 67 -17.18 5.74 22.49
C ILE A 67 -16.34 5.96 23.77
N PRO A 68 -15.36 5.08 24.12
CA PRO A 68 -14.54 5.30 25.30
C PRO A 68 -13.69 6.57 25.22
N VAL A 69 -13.27 7.00 24.03
CA VAL A 69 -12.58 8.30 23.85
C VAL A 69 -13.49 9.47 24.23
N ALA A 70 -14.75 9.46 23.76
CA ALA A 70 -15.73 10.48 24.14
C ALA A 70 -16.02 10.45 25.65
N GLN A 71 -16.25 9.26 26.23
CA GLN A 71 -16.44 9.07 27.68
C GLN A 71 -15.26 9.60 28.48
N ASN A 72 -14.03 9.31 28.06
CA ASN A 72 -12.83 9.80 28.74
C ASN A 72 -12.72 11.32 28.65
N THR A 73 -13.04 11.90 27.49
CA THR A 73 -13.03 13.36 27.29
C THR A 73 -13.97 14.07 28.27
N VAL A 74 -15.17 13.52 28.47
CA VAL A 74 -16.17 14.02 29.44
C VAL A 74 -15.60 13.99 30.86
N VAL A 75 -14.98 12.89 31.26
CA VAL A 75 -14.36 12.75 32.58
C VAL A 75 -13.23 13.76 32.78
N GLN A 76 -12.38 13.96 31.77
CA GLN A 76 -11.26 14.91 31.84
C GLN A 76 -11.72 16.36 31.94
N ILE A 77 -12.81 16.73 31.25
CA ILE A 77 -13.32 18.12 31.24
C ILE A 77 -14.13 18.44 32.50
N TRP A 78 -15.02 17.53 32.92
CA TRP A 78 -16.00 17.81 33.98
C TRP A 78 -15.70 17.09 35.30
N GLY A 79 -14.64 16.28 35.37
CA GLY A 79 -14.27 15.51 36.56
C GLY A 79 -15.28 14.42 36.96
N ARG A 80 -16.27 14.14 36.10
CA ARG A 80 -17.38 13.22 36.35
C ARG A 80 -17.71 12.40 35.12
N ALA A 81 -18.06 11.13 35.33
CA ALA A 81 -18.42 10.18 34.28
C ALA A 81 -19.88 10.39 33.79
N LEU A 82 -20.19 11.56 33.23
CA LEU A 82 -21.56 11.90 32.78
C LEU A 82 -22.05 11.02 31.63
N LEU A 83 -21.15 10.47 30.81
CA LEU A 83 -21.46 9.51 29.74
C LEU A 83 -21.14 8.06 30.14
N GLY A 84 -21.01 7.79 31.44
CA GLY A 84 -20.50 6.53 31.97
C GLY A 84 -18.97 6.45 32.00
N SER A 85 -18.45 5.41 32.64
CA SER A 85 -17.00 5.15 32.71
C SER A 85 -16.46 4.73 31.34
N PRO A 86 -15.25 5.15 30.94
CA PRO A 86 -14.65 4.77 29.66
C PRO A 86 -14.57 3.25 29.48
N GLN A 87 -15.23 2.74 28.44
CA GLN A 87 -15.30 1.30 28.12
C GLN A 87 -14.25 0.90 27.08
N TRP A 88 -12.97 0.83 27.48
CA TRP A 88 -11.84 0.53 26.57
C TRP A 88 -11.87 -0.86 25.92
N GLN A 89 -12.75 -1.75 26.39
CA GLN A 89 -13.02 -3.04 25.75
C GLN A 89 -13.80 -2.90 24.42
N LEU A 90 -14.39 -1.73 24.12
CA LEU A 90 -15.10 -1.48 22.88
C LEU A 90 -14.10 -1.26 21.73
N GLY A 91 -13.74 -2.36 21.06
CA GLY A 91 -13.07 -2.36 19.76
C GLY A 91 -14.05 -2.43 18.60
N GLY A 92 -13.56 -2.75 17.41
CA GLY A 92 -14.39 -3.00 16.23
C GLY A 92 -14.35 -4.47 15.80
N LEU A 93 -14.14 -4.70 14.51
CA LEU A 93 -14.04 -6.04 13.95
C LEU A 93 -12.76 -6.75 14.44
N PRO A 94 -12.81 -8.07 14.70
CA PRO A 94 -11.61 -8.84 15.01
C PRO A 94 -10.66 -8.90 13.82
N GLU A 95 -9.35 -8.92 14.10
CA GLU A 95 -8.29 -8.96 13.07
C GLU A 95 -8.47 -10.11 12.07
N ALA A 96 -8.96 -11.27 12.52
CA ALA A 96 -9.25 -12.41 11.64
C ALA A 96 -10.27 -12.11 10.53
N ILE A 97 -11.18 -11.14 10.73
CA ILE A 97 -12.13 -10.67 9.72
C ILE A 97 -11.52 -9.55 8.86
N VAL A 98 -10.70 -8.70 9.47
CA VAL A 98 -10.10 -7.53 8.81
C VAL A 98 -8.98 -7.94 7.85
N TYR A 99 -8.18 -8.96 8.19
CA TYR A 99 -7.07 -9.40 7.36
C TYR A 99 -7.47 -9.79 5.92
N PRO A 100 -8.52 -10.59 5.68
CA PRO A 100 -9.04 -10.80 4.32
C PRO A 100 -9.43 -9.52 3.57
N ILE A 101 -9.92 -8.50 4.27
CA ILE A 101 -10.27 -7.20 3.69
C ILE A 101 -9.01 -6.45 3.26
N GLU A 102 -7.95 -6.46 4.09
CA GLU A 102 -6.63 -5.91 3.75
C GLU A 102 -6.08 -6.55 2.47
N ILE A 103 -6.10 -7.89 2.40
CA ILE A 103 -5.70 -8.63 1.19
C ILE A 103 -6.56 -8.24 -0.02
N GLY A 104 -7.86 -8.06 0.18
CA GLY A 104 -8.78 -7.56 -0.85
C GLY A 104 -8.34 -6.20 -1.41
N PHE A 105 -8.01 -5.23 -0.55
CA PHE A 105 -7.52 -3.92 -1.00
C PHE A 105 -6.18 -4.00 -1.72
N LEU A 106 -5.25 -4.84 -1.26
CA LEU A 106 -3.97 -5.05 -1.94
C LEU A 106 -4.18 -5.65 -3.34
N LEU A 107 -5.04 -6.67 -3.47
CA LEU A 107 -5.37 -7.30 -4.76
C LEU A 107 -6.05 -6.31 -5.71
N LEU A 108 -6.99 -5.50 -5.23
CA LEU A 108 -7.62 -4.44 -6.03
C LEU A 108 -6.58 -3.44 -6.54
N GLY A 109 -5.61 -3.07 -5.69
CA GLY A 109 -4.50 -2.21 -6.07
C GLY A 109 -3.61 -2.82 -7.16
N VAL A 110 -3.26 -4.11 -7.05
CA VAL A 110 -2.51 -4.84 -8.09
C VAL A 110 -3.28 -4.90 -9.40
N VAL A 111 -4.57 -5.28 -9.36
CA VAL A 111 -5.43 -5.37 -10.55
C VAL A 111 -5.52 -4.02 -11.25
N GLY A 112 -5.78 -2.94 -10.51
CA GLY A 112 -5.80 -1.58 -11.07
C GLY A 112 -4.47 -1.20 -11.72
N SER A 113 -3.35 -1.55 -11.09
CA SER A 113 -2.00 -1.28 -11.60
C SER A 113 -1.71 -2.04 -12.89
N LEU A 114 -2.15 -3.30 -12.98
CA LEU A 114 -2.04 -4.13 -14.17
C LEU A 114 -2.88 -3.59 -15.33
N ILE A 115 -4.11 -3.11 -15.06
CA ILE A 115 -4.99 -2.51 -16.08
C ILE A 115 -4.34 -1.25 -16.69
N ILE A 116 -3.83 -0.34 -15.86
CA ILE A 116 -3.18 0.87 -16.35
C ILE A 116 -1.89 0.54 -17.10
N SER A 117 -1.10 -0.42 -16.58
CA SER A 117 0.11 -0.89 -17.24
C SER A 117 -0.16 -1.52 -18.60
N TRP A 118 -1.26 -2.27 -18.72
CA TRP A 118 -1.70 -2.86 -19.98
C TRP A 118 -2.01 -1.79 -21.02
N ALA A 119 -2.75 -0.74 -20.63
CA ALA A 119 -3.04 0.38 -21.52
C ALA A 119 -1.76 1.07 -22.00
N ILE A 120 -0.81 1.33 -21.10
CA ILE A 120 0.50 1.92 -21.46
C ILE A 120 1.30 0.98 -22.38
N ALA A 121 1.30 -0.33 -22.11
CA ALA A 121 2.00 -1.31 -22.91
C ALA A 121 1.42 -1.43 -24.33
N ALA A 122 0.10 -1.34 -24.46
CA ALA A 122 -0.59 -1.32 -25.75
C ALA A 122 -0.26 -0.07 -26.57
N GLU A 123 -0.04 1.09 -25.92
CA GLU A 123 0.44 2.30 -26.59
C GLU A 123 1.91 2.21 -27.00
N LEU A 124 2.76 1.59 -26.16
CA LEU A 124 4.21 1.56 -26.37
C LEU A 124 4.64 0.55 -27.44
N GLU A 125 4.14 -0.68 -27.38
CA GLU A 125 4.46 -1.74 -28.34
C GLU A 125 3.29 -2.73 -28.48
N PRO A 126 2.29 -2.42 -29.33
CA PRO A 126 1.08 -3.22 -29.47
C PRO A 126 1.36 -4.66 -29.94
N ARG A 127 2.45 -4.91 -30.68
CA ARG A 127 2.78 -6.25 -31.19
C ARG A 127 3.47 -7.14 -30.16
N ALA A 128 3.94 -6.56 -29.05
CA ALA A 128 4.65 -7.29 -28.01
C ALA A 128 4.27 -6.83 -26.59
N ILE A 129 2.98 -6.55 -26.35
CA ILE A 129 2.43 -6.10 -25.06
C ILE A 129 2.97 -6.95 -23.91
N TRP A 130 2.97 -8.28 -24.05
CA TRP A 130 3.47 -9.17 -23.00
C TRP A 130 4.94 -8.95 -22.65
N LYS A 131 5.81 -8.63 -23.63
CA LYS A 131 7.21 -8.30 -23.37
C LYS A 131 7.37 -7.00 -22.58
N VAL A 132 6.48 -6.03 -22.84
CA VAL A 132 6.43 -4.79 -22.04
C VAL A 132 5.89 -5.09 -20.65
N MET A 133 4.83 -5.89 -20.53
CA MET A 133 4.12 -6.17 -19.29
C MET A 133 4.91 -7.02 -18.30
N THR A 134 5.71 -7.99 -18.74
CA THR A 134 6.39 -8.94 -17.84
C THR A 134 7.24 -8.26 -16.76
N PRO A 135 8.13 -7.28 -17.06
CA PRO A 135 8.87 -6.55 -16.04
C PRO A 135 7.98 -5.84 -15.01
N TRP A 136 6.87 -5.24 -15.45
CA TRP A 136 5.94 -4.52 -14.58
C TRP A 136 5.10 -5.45 -13.72
N ALA A 137 4.60 -6.55 -14.29
CA ALA A 137 3.89 -7.57 -13.56
C ALA A 137 4.78 -8.22 -12.48
N ALA A 138 6.05 -8.48 -12.79
CA ALA A 138 7.03 -8.95 -11.82
C ALA A 138 7.26 -7.94 -10.69
N LEU A 139 7.37 -6.64 -11.02
CA LEU A 139 7.46 -5.58 -10.03
C LEU A 139 6.23 -5.57 -9.10
N TYR A 140 5.01 -5.62 -9.64
CA TYR A 140 3.79 -5.66 -8.82
C TYR A 140 3.69 -6.91 -7.96
N ALA A 141 4.15 -8.06 -8.45
CA ALA A 141 4.19 -9.30 -7.67
C ALA A 141 5.14 -9.17 -6.47
N VAL A 142 6.34 -8.59 -6.68
CA VAL A 142 7.29 -8.32 -5.58
C VAL A 142 6.68 -7.35 -4.58
N LEU A 143 6.13 -6.23 -5.04
CA LEU A 143 5.50 -5.24 -4.17
C LEU A 143 4.32 -5.82 -3.38
N PHE A 144 3.47 -6.63 -4.02
CA PHE A 144 2.36 -7.31 -3.37
C PHE A 144 2.84 -8.30 -2.31
N ALA A 145 3.82 -9.16 -2.63
CA ALA A 145 4.39 -10.10 -1.67
C ALA A 145 4.99 -9.38 -0.46
N THR A 146 5.72 -8.29 -0.68
CA THR A 146 6.26 -7.45 0.39
C THR A 146 5.16 -6.80 1.21
N ALA A 147 4.11 -6.26 0.57
CA ALA A 147 2.98 -5.67 1.29
C ALA A 147 2.24 -6.71 2.15
N VAL A 148 1.97 -7.91 1.63
CA VAL A 148 1.38 -9.02 2.40
C VAL A 148 2.29 -9.42 3.57
N TRP A 149 3.60 -9.48 3.34
CA TRP A 149 4.55 -9.78 4.41
C TRP A 149 4.50 -8.71 5.52
N ILE A 150 4.51 -7.42 5.16
CA ILE A 150 4.39 -6.31 6.12
C ILE A 150 3.05 -6.38 6.86
N MET A 151 1.93 -6.57 6.15
CA MET A 151 0.59 -6.68 6.73
C MET A 151 0.33 -7.98 7.51
N SER A 152 1.29 -8.91 7.54
CA SER A 152 1.24 -10.09 8.42
C SER A 152 2.16 -9.96 9.63
N GLN A 153 2.99 -8.92 9.72
CA GLN A 153 3.79 -8.67 10.92
C GLN A 153 2.90 -8.18 12.07
N PRO A 154 3.28 -8.40 13.35
CA PRO A 154 2.62 -7.74 14.47
C PRO A 154 2.58 -6.22 14.31
N MET A 155 1.53 -5.55 14.76
CA MET A 155 1.39 -4.09 14.63
C MET A 155 2.58 -3.32 15.20
N ASP A 156 3.14 -3.79 16.31
CA ASP A 156 4.33 -3.22 16.94
C ASP A 156 5.57 -3.27 16.04
N MET A 157 5.60 -4.17 15.06
CA MET A 157 6.68 -4.37 14.10
C MET A 157 6.42 -3.68 12.75
N ARG A 158 5.22 -3.13 12.51
CA ARG A 158 4.84 -2.47 11.24
C ARG A 158 5.30 -1.00 11.12
N GLY A 159 6.08 -0.49 12.08
CA GLY A 159 6.67 0.85 11.98
C GLY A 159 6.57 1.74 13.21
N THR A 160 6.09 1.24 14.36
CA THR A 160 6.30 1.91 15.65
C THR A 160 7.70 1.57 16.17
N PHE A 161 8.73 2.19 15.57
CA PHE A 161 9.96 2.41 16.31
C PHE A 161 9.58 3.25 17.52
N LEU A 162 9.54 2.63 18.70
CA LEU A 162 9.48 3.30 19.98
C LEU A 162 10.56 4.38 19.97
N GLY A 163 10.12 5.64 19.84
CA GLY A 163 10.94 6.77 20.24
C GLY A 163 11.09 6.67 21.75
N ASN A 164 12.20 6.06 22.17
CA ASN A 164 12.71 6.21 23.53
C ASN A 164 13.36 7.58 23.66
#